data_AF-A0A948QV72-F1
#
_entry.id   AF-A0A948QV72-F1
#
_cell.length_a   1.000
_cell.length_b   1.000
_cell.length_c   1.000
_cell.angle_alpha   90.00
_cell.angle_beta   90.00
_cell.angle_gamma   90.00
#
_symmetry.space_group_name_H-M   'P 1'
#
loop_
_entity.id
_entity.type
_entity.pdbx_description
1 polymer ?
#
loop_
_entity_poly.entity_id
_entity_poly.type
_entity_poly.pdbx_seq_one_letter_code
_entity_poly.pdbx_strand_id
1 'polypeptide(L)'
;MPALRFPALAVGAPQVVASERRDCKIRPTFIMVDNSLGAADRIITLRDSYTPDVSNAVAAPGAEVPDKLTFTVVITGCESLRDELKDIEILGDLLCYANVADAGCIITVGYEPIKE
;
A
#
# COMPACT_ATOMS: atom_id res chain seq x y z
N MET A 1 -13.26 11.85 -0.23
CA MET A 1 -11.95 11.18 -0.37
C MET A 1 -12.17 9.71 -0.06
N PRO A 2 -11.86 8.79 -0.98
CA PRO A 2 -11.92 7.37 -0.68
C PRO A 2 -10.78 7.03 0.30
N ALA A 3 -11.16 6.49 1.46
CA ALA A 3 -10.23 5.92 2.41
C ALA A 3 -10.67 4.49 2.68
N LEU A 4 -9.75 3.55 2.55
CA LEU A 4 -10.02 2.15 2.83
C LEU A 4 -9.36 1.76 4.14
N ARG A 5 -10.15 1.07 4.95
CA ARG A 5 -9.75 0.58 6.27
C ARG A 5 -9.68 -0.94 6.23
N PHE A 6 -8.55 -1.48 6.65
CA PHE A 6 -8.28 -2.91 6.72
C PHE A 6 -8.00 -3.27 8.18
N PRO A 7 -8.83 -4.12 8.81
CA PRO A 7 -8.62 -4.54 10.19
C PRO A 7 -7.64 -5.71 10.32
N ALA A 8 -7.24 -6.36 9.22
CA ALA A 8 -6.26 -7.44 9.21
C ALA A 8 -5.70 -7.63 7.79
N LEU A 9 -4.41 -7.35 7.57
CA LEU A 9 -3.71 -7.78 6.36
C LEU A 9 -3.27 -9.23 6.55
N ALA A 10 -3.66 -10.14 5.67
CA ALA A 10 -3.19 -11.53 5.73
C ALA A 10 -1.69 -11.61 5.38
N VAL A 11 -0.95 -12.49 6.08
CA VAL A 11 0.49 -12.71 5.86
C VAL A 11 0.70 -13.12 4.41
N GLY A 12 1.57 -12.41 3.68
CA GLY A 12 1.87 -12.78 2.30
C GLY A 12 0.78 -12.41 1.28
N ALA A 13 -0.33 -11.80 1.70
CA ALA A 13 -1.44 -11.44 0.82
C ALA A 13 -1.61 -9.91 0.78
N PRO A 14 -1.09 -9.23 -0.26
CA PRO A 14 -1.27 -7.79 -0.38
C PRO A 14 -2.76 -7.46 -0.49
N GLN A 15 -3.22 -6.46 0.26
CA GLN A 15 -4.56 -5.91 0.05
C GLN A 15 -4.51 -4.82 -1.00
N VAL A 16 -5.42 -4.93 -1.96
CA VAL A 16 -5.61 -3.91 -3.00
C VAL A 16 -6.38 -2.75 -2.39
N VAL A 17 -5.67 -1.66 -2.14
CA VAL A 17 -6.23 -0.40 -1.64
C VAL A 17 -6.89 0.36 -2.79
N ALA A 18 -6.30 0.36 -3.96
CA ALA A 18 -6.93 0.96 -5.12
C ALA A 18 -6.50 0.18 -6.35
N SER A 19 -7.47 -0.13 -7.21
CA SER A 19 -7.22 -0.69 -8.52
C SER A 19 -7.69 0.27 -9.59
N GLU A 20 -6.76 0.94 -10.26
CA GLU A 20 -7.09 1.87 -11.35
C GLU A 20 -6.60 1.36 -12.70
N ARG A 21 -7.15 1.93 -13.78
CA ARG A 21 -6.81 1.54 -15.16
C ARG A 21 -5.32 1.74 -15.44
N ARG A 22 -4.81 1.01 -16.43
CA ARG A 22 -3.41 0.94 -16.91
C ARG A 22 -2.65 2.27 -17.11
N ASP A 23 -3.34 3.41 -17.06
CA ASP A 23 -2.80 4.75 -17.33
C ASP A 23 -3.16 5.77 -16.23
N CYS A 24 -3.62 5.31 -15.06
CA CYS A 24 -3.93 6.17 -13.93
C CYS A 24 -2.84 6.07 -12.87
N LYS A 25 -2.43 7.22 -12.34
CA LYS A 25 -1.47 7.32 -11.24
C LYS A 25 -2.24 7.49 -9.94
N ILE A 26 -1.85 6.77 -8.91
CA ILE A 26 -2.47 6.87 -7.59
C ILE A 26 -1.49 7.58 -6.67
N ARG A 27 -1.95 8.63 -6.00
CA ARG A 27 -1.15 9.29 -4.95
C ARG A 27 -1.72 8.93 -3.58
N PRO A 28 -1.01 8.17 -2.73
CA PRO A 28 -1.39 8.01 -1.33
C PRO A 28 -1.27 9.38 -0.64
N THR A 29 -2.36 9.86 -0.03
CA THR A 29 -2.40 11.17 0.63
C THR A 29 -2.26 11.06 2.15
N PHE A 30 -2.61 9.90 2.71
CA PHE A 30 -2.56 9.65 4.13
C PHE A 30 -2.54 8.16 4.43
N ILE A 31 -1.69 7.76 5.36
CA ILE A 31 -1.70 6.41 5.92
C ILE A 31 -1.71 6.52 7.43
N MET A 32 -2.59 5.77 8.05
CA MET A 32 -2.64 5.60 9.48
C MET A 32 -2.63 4.12 9.80
N VAL A 33 -1.69 3.72 10.64
CA VAL A 33 -1.58 2.37 11.15
C VAL A 33 -1.72 2.45 12.66
N ASP A 34 -2.79 1.85 13.15
CA ASP A 34 -3.07 1.70 14.57
C ASP A 34 -2.73 0.27 14.96
N ASN A 35 -1.60 0.11 15.67
CA ASN A 35 -1.15 -1.16 16.22
C ASN A 35 -1.35 -1.18 17.76
N SER A 36 -2.28 -0.36 18.28
CA SER A 36 -2.53 -0.23 19.71
C SER A 36 -2.99 -1.54 20.34
N LEU A 37 -3.72 -2.36 19.57
CA LEU A 37 -4.22 -3.67 19.96
C LEU A 37 -3.37 -4.83 19.39
N GLY A 38 -2.25 -4.52 18.74
CA GLY A 38 -1.39 -5.51 18.12
C GLY A 38 -0.60 -6.34 19.12
N ALA A 39 -0.29 -7.59 18.77
CA ALA A 39 0.47 -8.49 19.62
C ALA A 39 2.01 -8.33 19.52
N ALA A 40 2.51 -7.57 18.54
CA ALA A 40 3.93 -7.37 18.25
C ALA A 40 4.16 -6.15 17.35
N ASP A 41 5.43 -5.78 17.15
CA ASP A 41 5.85 -4.78 16.17
C ASP A 41 5.48 -5.22 14.74
N ARG A 42 5.05 -4.27 13.92
CA ARG A 42 4.54 -4.53 12.57
C ARG A 42 5.32 -3.77 11.53
N ILE A 43 5.75 -4.49 10.49
CA ILE A 43 6.35 -3.88 9.31
C ILE A 43 5.27 -3.80 8.25
N ILE A 44 4.91 -2.58 7.87
CA ILE A 44 3.94 -2.30 6.81
C ILE A 44 4.71 -1.80 5.60
N THR A 45 4.38 -2.35 4.44
CA THR A 45 5.01 -2.00 3.17
C THR A 45 3.95 -1.64 2.15
N LEU A 46 4.09 -0.46 1.55
CA LEU A 46 3.36 -0.05 0.38
C LEU A 46 4.09 -0.54 -0.86
N ARG A 47 3.33 -1.17 -1.75
CA ARG A 47 3.83 -1.62 -3.04
C ARG A 47 2.95 -1.04 -4.13
N ASP A 48 3.56 -0.70 -5.26
CA ASP A 48 2.81 -0.59 -6.51
C ASP A 48 2.68 -1.96 -7.15
N SER A 49 1.62 -2.19 -7.90
CA SER A 49 1.50 -3.33 -8.79
C SER A 49 1.15 -2.84 -10.18
N TYR A 50 2.07 -3.02 -11.12
CA TYR A 50 1.86 -2.68 -12.51
C TYR A 50 2.32 -3.81 -13.42
N THR A 51 1.65 -3.99 -14.54
CA THR A 51 2.10 -4.91 -15.60
C THR A 51 2.69 -4.05 -16.72
N PRO A 52 4.02 -4.11 -16.97
CA PRO A 52 4.63 -3.37 -18.08
C PRO A 52 4.03 -3.83 -19.43
N ASP A 53 3.99 -2.93 -20.41
CA ASP A 53 3.42 -3.22 -21.72
C ASP A 53 4.40 -4.03 -22.60
N VAL A 54 3.84 -4.85 -23.49
CA VAL A 54 4.58 -5.76 -24.40
C VAL A 54 5.50 -4.99 -25.36
N SER A 55 5.24 -3.70 -25.56
CA SER A 55 6.05 -2.76 -26.36
C SER A 55 7.49 -2.58 -25.85
N ASN A 56 7.81 -3.01 -24.63
CA ASN A 56 9.17 -2.95 -24.06
C ASN A 56 10.04 -4.20 -24.36
N ALA A 57 9.78 -4.90 -25.47
CA ALA A 57 10.53 -6.07 -25.96
C ALA A 57 10.51 -7.33 -25.06
N VAL A 58 9.52 -7.47 -24.17
CA VAL A 58 9.29 -8.67 -23.36
C VAL A 58 8.01 -9.37 -23.85
N ALA A 59 8.13 -10.61 -24.33
CA ALA A 59 7.02 -11.37 -24.93
C ALA A 59 5.88 -11.74 -23.96
N ALA A 60 6.16 -11.69 -22.65
CA ALA A 60 5.21 -11.90 -21.56
C ALA A 60 5.66 -11.11 -20.32
N PRO A 61 5.34 -9.81 -20.22
CA PRO A 61 5.68 -9.03 -19.03
C PRO A 61 4.93 -9.58 -17.82
N GLY A 62 5.67 -9.97 -16.78
CA GLY A 62 5.09 -10.33 -15.47
C GLY A 62 4.63 -9.08 -14.72
N ALA A 63 3.69 -9.23 -13.79
CA ALA A 63 3.34 -8.14 -12.88
C ALA A 63 4.57 -7.79 -12.02
N GLU A 64 5.01 -6.53 -12.08
CA GLU A 64 6.03 -6.00 -11.19
C GLU A 64 5.34 -5.45 -9.94
N VAL A 65 5.96 -5.73 -8.79
CA VAL A 65 5.43 -5.30 -7.49
C VAL A 65 6.53 -4.63 -6.64
N PRO A 66 7.07 -3.46 -7.05
CA PRO A 66 8.12 -2.77 -6.31
C PRO A 66 7.66 -2.34 -4.91
N ASP A 67 8.56 -2.42 -3.93
CA ASP A 67 8.37 -1.82 -2.61
C ASP A 67 8.66 -0.31 -2.70
N LYS A 68 7.66 0.53 -2.41
CA LYS A 68 7.79 2.00 -2.43
C LYS A 68 8.12 2.59 -1.08
N LEU A 69 7.50 2.07 -0.03
CA LEU A 69 7.70 2.54 1.33
C LEU A 69 7.52 1.42 2.32
N THR A 70 8.52 1.22 3.17
CA THR A 70 8.45 0.27 4.29
C THR A 70 8.66 1.04 5.57
N PHE A 71 7.76 0.87 6.53
CA PHE A 71 7.88 1.47 7.85
C PHE A 71 7.49 0.46 8.93
N THR A 72 8.05 0.67 10.12
CA THR A 72 7.81 -0.20 11.28
C THR A 72 6.96 0.55 12.29
N VAL A 73 5.90 -0.10 12.75
CA VAL A 73 4.96 0.39 13.76
C VAL A 73 5.14 -0.45 15.01
N VAL A 74 5.55 0.19 16.09
CA VAL A 74 5.78 -0.50 17.37
C VAL A 74 4.48 -1.02 17.97
N ILE A 75 4.56 -2.05 18.81
CA ILE A 75 3.44 -2.53 19.61
C ILE A 75 2.85 -1.39 20.47
N THR A 76 1.53 -1.36 20.63
CA THR A 76 0.79 -0.31 21.35
C THR A 76 0.86 1.09 20.73
N GLY A 77 1.55 1.24 19.60
CA GLY A 77 1.76 2.51 18.91
C GLY A 77 0.76 2.77 17.79
N CYS A 78 0.60 4.05 17.45
CA CYS A 78 -0.10 4.49 16.25
C CYS A 78 0.87 5.33 15.43
N GLU A 79 1.09 4.94 14.18
CA GLU A 79 1.93 5.66 13.24
C GLU A 79 1.05 6.26 12.15
N SER A 80 1.24 7.54 11.86
CA SER A 80 0.52 8.21 10.80
C SER A 80 1.49 8.94 9.88
N LEU A 81 1.56 8.51 8.63
CA LEU A 81 2.40 9.08 7.60
C LEU A 81 1.55 9.92 6.66
N ARG A 82 2.01 11.13 6.38
CA ARG A 82 1.26 12.11 5.58
C ARG A 82 2.17 12.97 4.72
N ASP A 83 3.27 13.48 5.28
CA ASP A 83 4.23 14.30 4.52
C ASP A 83 5.14 13.44 3.63
N GLU A 84 5.59 12.29 4.12
CA GLU A 84 6.48 11.36 3.40
C GLU A 84 5.81 10.70 2.18
N LEU A 85 4.48 10.84 2.06
CA LEU A 85 3.70 10.25 0.97
C LEU A 85 3.54 11.20 -0.23
N LYS A 86 3.93 12.49 -0.09
CA LYS A 86 3.73 13.50 -1.14
C LYS A 86 4.55 13.23 -2.41
N ASP A 87 5.71 12.61 -2.26
CA ASP A 87 6.62 12.25 -3.35
C ASP A 87 6.41 10.81 -3.86
N ILE A 88 5.47 10.06 -3.28
CA ILE A 88 5.20 8.68 -3.68
C ILE A 88 4.11 8.68 -4.76
N GLU A 89 4.50 8.26 -5.95
CA GLU A 89 3.59 8.03 -7.07
C GLU A 89 3.52 6.53 -7.38
N ILE A 90 2.30 6.00 -7.37
CA ILE A 90 2.00 4.58 -7.58
C ILE A 90 1.45 4.45 -9.00
N LEU A 91 2.11 3.63 -9.81
CA LEU A 91 1.68 3.29 -11.16
C LEU A 91 0.80 2.04 -11.05
N GLY A 92 -0.46 2.13 -11.46
CA GLY A 92 -1.39 1.00 -11.43
C GLY A 92 -2.04 0.80 -10.06
N ASP A 93 -1.90 -0.38 -9.47
CA ASP A 93 -2.61 -0.76 -8.25
C ASP A 93 -1.81 -0.39 -6.98
N LEU A 94 -2.48 0.24 -6.02
CA LEU A 94 -1.92 0.49 -4.69
C LEU A 94 -2.12 -0.74 -3.81
N LEU A 95 -1.02 -1.41 -3.46
CA LEU A 95 -1.02 -2.57 -2.59
C LEU A 95 -0.46 -2.22 -1.21
N CYS A 96 -1.11 -2.72 -0.17
CA CYS A 96 -0.62 -2.64 1.19
C CYS A 96 -0.30 -4.04 1.71
N TYR A 97 0.92 -4.21 2.22
CA TYR A 97 1.46 -5.48 2.68
C TYR A 97 1.85 -5.38 4.16
N ALA A 98 1.43 -6.35 4.98
CA ALA A 98 1.96 -6.54 6.32
C ALA A 98 2.84 -7.79 6.37
N ASN A 99 3.95 -7.71 7.09
CA ASN A 99 4.82 -8.86 7.32
C ASN A 99 4.10 -9.99 8.09
N VAL A 100 3.24 -9.65 9.04
CA VAL A 100 2.51 -10.64 9.87
C VAL A 100 1.06 -10.18 10.08
N ALA A 101 0.10 -11.09 9.95
CA ALA A 101 -1.32 -10.82 10.10
C ALA A 101 -1.68 -10.63 11.56
N ASP A 102 -2.44 -9.58 11.83
CA ASP A 102 -2.89 -9.23 13.16
C ASP A 102 -4.20 -8.47 13.04
N ALA A 103 -5.21 -8.94 13.77
CA ALA A 103 -6.54 -8.34 13.76
C ALA A 103 -6.65 -7.09 14.65
N GLY A 104 -5.64 -6.85 15.49
CA GLY A 104 -5.47 -5.64 16.29
C GLY A 104 -4.67 -4.55 15.58
N CYS A 105 -4.13 -4.82 14.38
CA CYS A 105 -3.46 -3.83 13.54
C CYS A 105 -4.42 -3.30 12.46
N ILE A 106 -4.91 -2.09 12.66
CA ILE A 106 -5.85 -1.43 11.76
C ILE A 106 -5.09 -0.46 10.87
N ILE A 107 -5.19 -0.68 9.56
CA ILE A 107 -4.53 0.17 8.57
C ILE A 107 -5.60 0.93 7.80
N THR A 108 -5.46 2.25 7.76
CA THR A 108 -6.32 3.14 6.99
C THR A 108 -5.47 3.87 5.97
N VAL A 109 -5.82 3.73 4.70
CA VAL A 109 -5.11 4.39 3.60
C VAL A 109 -6.07 5.30 2.86
N GLY A 110 -5.75 6.58 2.80
CA GLY A 110 -6.36 7.57 1.94
C GLY A 110 -5.53 7.72 0.66
N TYR A 111 -6.22 7.75 -0.47
CA TYR A 111 -5.59 7.92 -1.78
C TYR A 111 -6.38 8.92 -2.63
N GLU A 112 -5.68 9.52 -3.58
CA GLU A 112 -6.25 10.39 -4.59
C GLU A 112 -5.87 9.87 -5.99
N PRO A 113 -6.87 9.55 -6.83
CA PRO A 113 -6.63 9.19 -8.22
C PRO A 113 -6.17 10.43 -9.00
N ILE A 114 -4.95 10.43 -9.53
CA ILE A 114 -4.49 11.43 -10.49
C ILE A 114 -5.01 10.98 -11.86
N LYS A 115 -6.09 11.62 -12.30
CA LYS A 115 -6.55 11.52 -13.68
C LYS A 115 -5.74 12.49 -14.54
N GLU A 116 -4.91 11.95 -15.43
CA GLU A 116 -4.40 12.71 -16.58
C GLU A 116 -5.51 12.99 -17.60
#